data_AF-A0A814XZB3-F1
#
_entry.id   AF-A0A814XZB3-F1
#
_cell.length_a   1.000
_cell.length_b   1.000
_cell.length_c   1.000
_cell.angle_alpha   90.00
_cell.angle_beta   90.00
_cell.angle_gamma   90.00
#
_symmetry.space_group_name_H-M   'P 1'
#
loop_
_entity.id
_entity.type
_entity.pdbx_description
1 polymer ?
#
loop_
_entity_poly.entity_id
_entity_poly.type
_entity_poly.pdbx_seq_one_letter_code
_entity_poly.pdbx_strand_id
1 'polypeptide(L)'
;MERSNFRLRAILLDIDQQLTNDERKRLSFLIGCEDAPRRLIDTVAKDGSASMTDIWEALFDRRKITADNVNYLIERLEKIQRLDLVQLLKKYSPVPFSLSATPTAENRNELEQRAAMSNLFNRTDPQNYS
;
A
#
# COMPACT_ATOMS: atom_id res chain seq x y z
N MET A 1 16.76 6.51 17.57
CA MET A 1 15.47 6.46 16.84
C MET A 1 14.96 7.85 16.45
N GLU A 2 15.00 8.87 17.32
CA GLU A 2 14.42 10.20 17.02
C GLU A 2 15.00 10.91 15.78
N ARG A 3 16.32 10.79 15.53
CA ARG A 3 16.97 11.43 14.36
C ARG A 3 16.47 10.91 13.01
N SER A 4 16.06 9.65 12.94
CA SER A 4 15.57 9.05 11.69
C SER A 4 14.17 9.53 11.35
N ASN A 5 13.31 9.72 12.36
CA ASN A 5 11.98 10.29 12.17
C ASN A 5 12.04 11.76 11.76
N PHE A 6 12.99 12.54 12.30
CA PHE A 6 13.15 13.94 11.90
C PHE A 6 13.49 14.08 10.41
N ARG A 7 14.41 13.26 9.91
CA ARG A 7 14.78 13.26 8.49
C ARG A 7 13.64 12.77 7.58
N LEU A 8 12.88 11.75 8.01
CA LEU A 8 11.69 11.33 7.26
C LEU A 8 10.66 12.46 7.17
N ARG A 9 10.41 13.19 8.27
CA ARG A 9 9.52 14.36 8.26
C ARG A 9 9.96 15.43 7.27
N ALA A 10 11.27 15.72 7.20
CA ALA A 10 11.80 16.66 6.21
C ALA A 10 11.49 16.21 4.77
N ILE A 11 11.63 14.92 4.48
CA ILE A 11 11.29 14.37 3.16
C ILE A 11 9.80 14.44 2.88
N LEU A 12 8.94 14.21 3.88
CA LEU A 12 7.50 14.33 3.72
C LEU A 12 7.07 15.78 3.44
N LEU A 13 7.79 16.77 3.98
CA LEU A 13 7.59 18.17 3.61
C LEU A 13 8.00 18.45 2.16
N ASP A 14 9.15 17.92 1.72
CA ASP A 14 9.59 18.05 0.33
C ASP A 14 8.62 17.37 -0.65
N ILE A 15 8.04 16.23 -0.26
CA ILE A 15 6.99 15.53 -1.01
C ILE A 15 5.73 16.40 -1.08
N ASP A 16 5.26 16.95 0.05
CA ASP A 16 4.07 17.80 0.09
C ASP A 16 4.22 19.00 -0.86
N GLN A 17 5.39 19.66 -0.86
CA GLN A 17 5.67 20.80 -1.76
C GLN A 17 5.69 20.42 -3.24
N GLN A 18 5.98 19.17 -3.58
CA GLN A 18 6.01 18.69 -4.96
C GLN A 18 4.67 18.12 -5.44
N LEU A 19 3.71 17.90 -4.55
CA LEU A 19 2.37 17.46 -4.90
C LEU A 19 1.52 18.65 -5.32
N THR A 20 0.92 18.54 -6.50
CA THR A 20 -0.13 19.47 -6.95
C THR A 20 -1.38 19.32 -6.09
N ASN A 21 -2.26 20.32 -6.11
CA ASN A 21 -3.51 20.28 -5.35
C ASN A 21 -4.36 19.04 -5.71
N ASP A 22 -4.44 18.67 -6.99
CA ASP A 22 -5.20 17.50 -7.41
C ASP A 22 -4.58 16.18 -6.93
N GLU A 23 -3.25 16.10 -6.89
CA GLU A 23 -2.56 14.94 -6.34
C GLU A 23 -2.73 14.84 -4.83
N ARG A 24 -2.69 15.96 -4.11
CA ARG A 24 -2.98 16.01 -2.67
C ARG A 24 -4.39 15.50 -2.38
N LYS A 25 -5.40 15.92 -3.16
CA LYS A 25 -6.77 15.38 -3.05
C LYS A 25 -6.81 13.87 -3.27
N ARG A 26 -6.22 13.39 -4.38
CA ARG A 26 -6.21 11.95 -4.69
C ARG A 26 -5.53 11.16 -3.58
N LEU A 27 -4.42 11.69 -3.06
CA LEU A 27 -3.68 11.07 -1.98
C LEU A 27 -4.47 11.06 -0.67
N SER A 28 -5.14 12.15 -0.31
CA SER A 28 -5.99 12.22 0.89
C SER A 28 -7.15 11.22 0.80
N PHE A 29 -7.75 11.05 -0.38
CA PHE A 29 -8.77 10.01 -0.60
C PHE A 29 -8.22 8.59 -0.44
N LEU A 30 -7.03 8.30 -0.94
CA LEU A 30 -6.40 6.98 -0.83
C LEU A 30 -5.94 6.63 0.59
N ILE A 31 -5.61 7.63 1.40
CA ILE A 31 -5.31 7.45 2.83
C ILE A 31 -6.61 7.15 3.59
N GLY A 32 -7.66 7.91 3.31
CA GLY A 32 -8.99 7.67 3.86
C GLY A 32 -9.13 8.02 5.35
N CYS A 33 -10.37 7.92 5.84
CA CYS A 33 -10.75 8.33 7.19
C CYS A 33 -10.32 7.33 8.29
N GLU A 34 -9.90 6.12 7.91
CA GLU A 34 -9.42 5.09 8.84
C GLU A 34 -7.99 5.36 9.30
N ASP A 35 -7.20 6.01 8.46
CA ASP A 35 -5.78 6.27 8.70
C ASP A 35 -5.49 7.73 9.10
N ALA A 36 -6.42 8.65 8.85
CA ALA A 36 -6.34 10.03 9.35
C ALA A 36 -7.73 10.58 9.74
N PRO A 37 -7.81 11.55 10.67
CA PRO A 37 -9.07 12.19 11.04
C PRO A 37 -9.85 12.70 9.82
N ARG A 38 -11.13 12.33 9.71
CA ARG A 38 -12.01 12.74 8.61
C ARG A 38 -11.94 14.25 8.33
N ARG A 39 -11.91 15.08 9.37
CA ARG A 39 -11.80 16.54 9.22
C ARG A 39 -10.57 16.97 8.40
N LEU A 40 -9.42 16.31 8.59
CA LEU A 40 -8.20 16.61 7.85
C LEU A 40 -8.33 16.13 6.40
N ILE A 41 -8.87 14.92 6.19
CA ILE A 41 -9.15 14.40 4.85
C ILE A 41 -10.09 15.33 4.08
N ASP A 42 -11.21 15.75 4.69
CA ASP A 42 -12.19 16.62 4.05
C ASP A 42 -11.60 18.00 3.71
N THR A 43 -10.72 18.52 4.58
CA THR A 43 -10.04 19.81 4.36
C THR A 43 -9.16 19.77 3.11
N VAL A 44 -8.35 18.72 2.96
CA VAL A 44 -7.51 18.55 1.76
C VAL A 44 -8.36 18.18 0.55
N ALA A 45 -9.37 17.32 0.70
CA ALA A 45 -10.20 16.84 -0.39
C ALA A 45 -11.00 17.97 -1.08
N LYS A 46 -11.35 19.04 -0.35
CA LYS A 46 -12.15 20.16 -0.87
C LYS A 46 -11.48 20.84 -2.06
N ASP A 47 -10.25 21.31 -1.90
CA ASP A 47 -9.55 22.07 -2.93
C ASP A 47 -8.06 21.70 -3.08
N GLY A 48 -7.53 20.82 -2.24
CA GLY A 48 -6.14 20.35 -2.30
C GLY A 48 -5.11 21.38 -1.87
N SER A 49 -5.54 22.59 -1.47
CA SER A 49 -4.64 23.68 -1.10
C SER A 49 -4.05 23.51 0.30
N ALA A 50 -4.75 22.78 1.17
CA ALA A 50 -4.26 22.45 2.49
C ALA A 50 -3.01 21.55 2.40
N SER A 51 -2.06 21.78 3.32
CA SER A 51 -0.88 20.94 3.45
C SER A 51 -1.26 19.54 3.95
N MET A 52 -0.55 18.53 3.48
CA MET A 52 -0.67 17.17 3.97
C MET A 52 0.00 16.95 5.34
N THR A 53 0.65 17.95 5.93
CA THR A 53 1.47 17.81 7.15
C THR A 53 0.70 17.20 8.33
N ASP A 54 -0.52 17.66 8.58
CA ASP A 54 -1.34 17.11 9.68
C ASP A 54 -1.76 15.65 9.41
N ILE A 55 -1.92 15.27 8.14
CA ILE A 55 -2.17 13.89 7.74
C ILE A 55 -0.90 13.04 7.94
N TRP A 56 0.29 13.58 7.65
CA TRP A 56 1.55 12.90 7.92
C TRP A 56 1.73 12.59 9.41
N GLU A 57 1.46 13.54 10.29
CA GLU A 57 1.54 13.31 11.74
C GLU A 57 0.49 12.27 12.19
N ALA A 58 -0.74 12.32 11.65
CA ALA A 58 -1.73 11.28 11.94
C ALA A 58 -1.27 9.87 11.53
N LEU A 59 -0.56 9.74 10.41
CA LEU A 59 0.01 8.46 9.96
C LEU A 59 1.17 8.00 10.86
N PHE A 60 1.99 8.91 11.39
CA PHE A 60 3.01 8.58 12.39
C PHE A 60 2.39 8.10 13.70
N ASP A 61 1.40 8.81 14.22
CA ASP A 61 0.73 8.48 15.48
C ASP A 61 0.09 7.10 15.43
N ARG A 62 -0.45 6.72 14.27
CA ARG A 62 -1.03 5.40 14.01
C ARG A 62 -0.03 4.35 13.54
N ARG A 63 1.26 4.70 13.49
CA ARG A 63 2.37 3.84 13.02
C ARG A 63 2.17 3.26 11.61
N LYS A 64 1.44 3.96 10.75
CA LYS A 64 1.26 3.60 9.34
C LYS A 64 2.52 3.90 8.55
N ILE A 65 3.26 4.93 8.95
CA ILE A 65 4.58 5.25 8.46
C ILE A 65 5.55 5.39 9.63
N THR A 66 6.77 4.93 9.45
CA THR A 66 7.90 5.10 10.36
C THR A 66 9.19 5.29 9.56
N ALA A 67 10.28 5.73 10.19
CA ALA A 67 11.57 5.82 9.52
C ALA A 67 12.05 4.50 8.89
N ASP A 68 11.62 3.37 9.45
CA ASP A 68 12.01 2.04 8.98
C ASP A 68 10.97 1.43 8.01
N ASN A 69 9.75 1.98 7.98
CA ASN A 69 8.66 1.49 7.14
C ASN A 69 7.89 2.65 6.49
N VAL A 70 8.22 2.90 5.22
CA VAL A 70 7.53 3.86 4.35
C VAL A 70 6.69 3.20 3.26
N ASN A 71 6.52 1.87 3.32
CA ASN A 71 5.86 1.10 2.25
C ASN A 71 4.41 1.51 2.07
N TYR A 72 3.71 1.81 3.18
CA TYR A 72 2.35 2.33 3.12
C TYR A 72 2.28 3.55 2.19
N LEU A 73 3.16 4.53 2.38
CA LEU A 73 3.17 5.75 1.57
C LEU A 73 3.61 5.49 0.12
N ILE A 74 4.60 4.62 -0.08
CA ILE A 74 5.04 4.18 -1.41
C ILE A 74 3.86 3.66 -2.23
N GLU A 75 3.08 2.73 -1.68
CA GLU A 75 1.91 2.15 -2.37
C GLU A 75 0.88 3.21 -2.77
N ARG A 76 0.66 4.24 -1.94
CA ARG A 76 -0.32 5.30 -2.26
C ARG A 76 0.23 6.26 -3.31
N LEU A 77 1.53 6.57 -3.28
CA LEU A 77 2.18 7.37 -4.31
C LEU A 77 2.23 6.65 -5.67
N GLU A 78 2.44 5.33 -5.67
CA GLU A 78 2.34 4.50 -6.88
C GLU A 78 0.93 4.54 -7.47
N LYS A 79 -0.12 4.49 -6.63
CA LYS A 79 -1.52 4.59 -7.08
C LYS A 79 -1.89 5.93 -7.73
N ILE A 80 -1.25 7.03 -7.33
CA ILE A 80 -1.41 8.34 -7.99
C ILE A 80 -0.36 8.59 -9.10
N GLN A 81 0.41 7.57 -9.46
CA GLN A 81 1.45 7.61 -10.50
C GLN A 81 2.61 8.58 -10.24
N ARG A 82 2.90 8.91 -8.97
CA ARG A 82 4.04 9.75 -8.58
C ARG A 82 5.31 8.93 -8.31
N LEU A 83 5.79 8.29 -9.36
CA LEU A 83 6.96 7.40 -9.31
C LEU A 83 8.27 8.12 -8.97
N ASP A 84 8.37 9.41 -9.29
CA ASP A 84 9.45 10.30 -8.90
C ASP A 84 9.56 10.41 -7.36
N LEU A 85 8.44 10.63 -6.68
CA LEU A 85 8.38 10.72 -5.22
C LEU A 85 8.57 9.35 -4.55
N VAL A 86 8.14 8.27 -5.20
CA VAL A 86 8.44 6.90 -4.77
C VAL A 86 9.95 6.64 -4.75
N GLN A 87 10.66 7.06 -5.81
CA GLN A 87 12.12 6.93 -5.85
C GLN A 87 12.79 7.77 -4.76
N LEU A 88 12.29 8.97 -4.48
CA LEU A 88 12.77 9.82 -3.39
C LEU A 88 12.66 9.10 -2.03
N LEU A 89 11.51 8.50 -1.73
CA LEU A 89 11.32 7.71 -0.50
C LEU A 89 12.20 6.45 -0.47
N LYS A 90 12.31 5.72 -1.58
CA LYS A 90 13.13 4.50 -1.66
C LYS A 90 14.61 4.78 -1.44
N LYS A 91 15.13 5.92 -1.90
CA LYS A 91 16.51 6.36 -1.61
C LYS A 91 16.77 6.59 -0.12
N TYR A 92 15.70 6.85 0.64
CA TYR A 92 15.78 7.13 2.06
C TYR A 92 15.55 5.89 2.94
N SER A 93 14.82 4.89 2.43
CA SER A 93 14.62 3.62 3.15
C SER A 93 15.92 2.81 3.22
N PRO A 94 16.41 2.44 4.42
CA PRO A 94 17.59 1.60 4.56
C PRO A 94 17.34 0.14 4.14
N VAL A 95 16.08 -0.25 3.95
CA VAL A 95 15.70 -1.61 3.55
C VAL A 95 15.47 -1.63 2.04
N PRO A 96 16.18 -2.48 1.27
CA PRO A 96 15.88 -2.66 -0.15
C PRO A 96 14.42 -3.09 -0.28
N PHE A 97 13.66 -2.33 -1.05
CA PHE A 97 12.29 -2.64 -1.40
C PHE A 97 12.25 -3.99 -2.12
N SER A 98 12.02 -5.07 -1.38
CA SER A 98 11.76 -6.38 -1.94
C SER A 98 10.29 -6.41 -2.33
N LEU A 99 10.01 -6.50 -3.62
CA LEU A 99 8.71 -6.90 -4.15
C LEU A 99 8.45 -8.35 -3.71
N SER A 100 8.12 -8.58 -2.43
CA SER A 100 7.51 -9.84 -2.04
C SER A 100 6.07 -9.79 -2.51
N ALA A 101 5.83 -10.34 -3.69
CA ALA A 101 4.52 -10.84 -4.06
C ALA A 101 4.02 -11.73 -2.91
N THR A 102 3.10 -11.22 -2.10
CA THR A 102 2.28 -12.07 -1.25
C THR A 102 1.10 -12.53 -2.09
N PRO A 103 1.07 -13.79 -2.60
CA PRO A 103 -0.20 -14.45 -2.78
C PRO A 103 -0.82 -14.54 -1.37
N THR A 104 -1.97 -13.91 -1.20
CA THR A 104 -2.78 -13.96 0.02
C THR A 104 -2.88 -15.41 0.49
N ALA A 105 -2.29 -15.71 1.65
CA ALA A 105 -2.28 -17.03 2.26
C ALA A 105 -3.65 -17.33 2.92
N GLU A 106 -4.74 -17.15 2.17
CA GLU A 106 -6.12 -17.34 2.65
C GLU A 106 -6.93 -18.30 1.78
N ASN A 107 -6.29 -19.17 0.98
CA ASN A 107 -7.05 -20.16 0.22
C ASN A 107 -6.32 -21.48 -0.03
N ARG A 108 -5.78 -22.09 1.04
CA ARG A 108 -5.22 -23.46 0.96
C ARG A 108 -6.26 -24.58 1.17
N ASN A 109 -7.46 -24.28 1.67
CA ASN A 109 -8.48 -25.30 1.92
C ASN A 109 -9.45 -25.56 0.76
N GLU A 110 -9.55 -24.69 -0.25
CA GLU A 110 -10.51 -24.89 -1.35
C GLU A 110 -9.95 -25.70 -2.53
N LEU A 111 -8.62 -25.77 -2.70
CA LEU A 111 -8.02 -26.49 -3.83
C LEU A 111 -7.92 -28.01 -3.59
N GLU A 112 -7.80 -28.45 -2.34
CA GLU A 112 -7.81 -29.90 -2.01
C GLU A 112 -9.21 -30.51 -2.09
N GLN A 113 -10.28 -29.73 -1.85
CA GLN A 113 -11.65 -30.23 -2.00
C GLN A 113 -12.04 -30.46 -3.48
N ARG A 114 -11.45 -29.70 -4.42
CA ARG A 114 -11.70 -29.91 -5.86
C ARG A 114 -10.94 -31.11 -6.43
N ALA A 115 -9.76 -31.44 -5.89
CA ALA A 115 -9.01 -32.62 -6.32
C ALA A 115 -9.64 -33.94 -5.84
N ALA A 116 -10.31 -33.93 -4.68
CA ALA A 116 -10.96 -35.13 -4.12
C ALA A 116 -12.28 -35.52 -4.83
N MET A 117 -12.97 -34.59 -5.51
CA MET A 117 -14.22 -34.89 -6.21
C MET A 117 -14.08 -35.22 -7.71
N SER A 118 -12.87 -35.14 -8.28
CA SER A 118 -12.67 -35.44 -9.72
C SER A 118 -12.19 -36.86 -10.01
N ASN A 119 -12.01 -37.71 -8.99
CA ASN A 119 -11.56 -39.10 -9.12
C ASN A 119 -12.68 -40.16 -9.10
N LEU A 120 -13.95 -39.76 -9.28
CA LEU A 120 -15.10 -40.66 -9.23
C LEU A 120 -15.71 -41.01 -10.61
N PHE A 121 -15.11 -40.59 -11.72
CA PHE A 121 -15.74 -40.76 -13.05
C PHE A 121 -14.91 -41.46 -14.15
N ASN A 122 -13.77 -42.10 -13.85
CA ASN A 122 -13.01 -42.86 -14.86
C ASN A 122 -12.75 -44.33 -14.46
N ARG A 123 -13.83 -45.11 -14.36
CA ARG A 123 -13.77 -46.57 -14.57
C ARG A 123 -14.74 -46.95 -15.69
N THR A 124 -14.28 -46.80 -16.92
CA THR A 124 -14.80 -47.55 -18.07
C THR A 124 -13.67 -48.45 -18.55
N ASP A 125 -13.78 -49.74 -18.22
CA ASP A 125 -12.95 -50.81 -18.79
C ASP A 125 -13.23 -50.91 -20.30
N PRO A 126 -12.20 -50.83 -21.17
CA PRO A 126 -12.29 -51.35 -22.52
C PRO A 126 -11.89 -52.82 -22.53
N GLN A 127 -12.80 -53.65 -23.05
CA GLN A 127 -12.51 -55.01 -23.51
C GLN A 127 -11.26 -55.04 -24.38
N ASN A 128 -10.45 -56.09 -24.25
CA ASN A 128 -9.67 -56.54 -25.40
C ASN A 128 -9.62 -58.06 -25.49
N TYR A 129 -9.87 -58.51 -26.71
CA TYR A 129 -9.95 -59.87 -27.19
C TYR A 129 -8.57 -60.53 -27.24
N SER A 130 -8.50 -61.83 -26.92
CA SER A 130 -7.86 -62.89 -27.72
C SER A 130 -8.30 -64.25 -27.18
#